data_AF-A0A1R4I5X4-F1
#
_entry.id   AF-A0A1R4I5X4-F1
#
_cell.length_a   1.000
_cell.length_b   1.000
_cell.length_c   1.000
_cell.angle_alpha   90.00
_cell.angle_beta   90.00
_cell.angle_gamma   90.00
#
_symmetry.space_group_name_H-M   'P 1'
#
loop_
_entity.id
_entity.type
_entity.pdbx_description
1 polymer ?
#
loop_
_entity_poly.entity_id
_entity_poly.type
_entity_poly.pdbx_seq_one_letter_code
_entity_poly.pdbx_strand_id
1 'polypeptide(L)'
;MNKKEVLKSNLKNRKPIVKKRDRNFLGILNTSAQVGTLIVVVLGYLFTVRPAFQYQLLQEKNAQSELDRIKLEDDLLKIGVEYEVASTELMLLESNLALIEEESKELFEIRENLEYEVNEVRDRLQYEQEKSNSLASEIALATAREMEMLERLRVIEQQVVSENIALENARWELFIIDLRRSYVSESTGTFGMFGSSFNVSISTYYNDASNSWPNLYLSILSSIDKVEQEGIGGSKYPKSYFEEVRSFVGNNIDMLRCERPDFNRIEERYYSDLESIEKNIIDEIREKMLNNDLELDYMNLFYPNDFEKNLSYAMKIKEMRLSRDYKEIVDEYWWDCLTKRNDFYNLLADSRGNS
;
A
#
# COMPACT_ATOMS: atom_id res chain seq x y z
N MET A 1 21.34 -99.15 -17.48
CA MET A 1 22.57 -99.46 -16.72
C MET A 1 22.16 -100.35 -15.56
N ASN A 2 22.32 -101.68 -15.70
CA ASN A 2 23.40 -102.50 -15.10
C ASN A 2 23.30 -102.51 -13.57
N LYS A 3 23.25 -103.62 -12.83
CA LYS A 3 23.60 -105.05 -13.05
C LYS A 3 23.03 -105.77 -11.79
N LYS A 4 22.35 -106.93 -11.84
CA LYS A 4 22.94 -108.29 -11.94
C LYS A 4 24.08 -108.48 -10.92
N GLU A 5 24.17 -109.49 -10.05
CA GLU A 5 24.05 -110.93 -10.25
C GLU A 5 24.58 -111.56 -8.93
N VAL A 6 24.00 -112.66 -8.42
CA VAL A 6 24.65 -113.99 -8.35
C VAL A 6 25.49 -114.27 -7.10
N LEU A 7 25.15 -115.34 -6.38
CA LEU A 7 25.83 -116.65 -6.39
C LEU A 7 24.96 -117.63 -5.58
N LYS A 8 24.39 -118.70 -6.19
CA LYS A 8 25.01 -120.03 -6.44
C LYS A 8 25.30 -120.75 -5.11
N SER A 9 25.11 -122.05 -4.89
CA SER A 9 24.87 -123.26 -5.69
C SER A 9 25.14 -124.39 -4.66
N ASN A 10 24.53 -125.57 -4.68
CA ASN A 10 25.11 -126.71 -5.39
C ASN A 10 24.36 -128.03 -5.11
N LEU A 11 24.22 -128.84 -6.17
CA LEU A 11 24.38 -130.31 -6.26
C LEU A 11 23.41 -131.18 -5.42
N LYS A 12 22.46 -131.98 -5.94
CA LYS A 12 22.26 -132.73 -7.20
C LYS A 12 23.36 -133.76 -7.56
N ASN A 13 22.91 -135.00 -7.84
CA ASN A 13 23.59 -136.15 -8.48
C ASN A 13 24.28 -137.12 -7.48
N ARG A 14 24.25 -138.47 -7.58
CA ARG A 14 24.04 -139.48 -8.64
C ARG A 14 23.43 -140.75 -7.95
N LYS A 15 22.49 -141.56 -8.46
CA LYS A 15 22.39 -142.36 -9.71
C LYS A 15 23.48 -143.46 -9.86
N PRO A 16 23.17 -144.58 -10.56
CA PRO A 16 23.04 -145.97 -10.08
C PRO A 16 24.14 -146.89 -10.70
N ILE A 17 23.98 -148.23 -10.70
CA ILE A 17 24.43 -149.25 -11.71
C ILE A 17 24.84 -150.58 -11.03
N VAL A 18 24.05 -151.67 -11.14
CA VAL A 18 24.06 -152.80 -12.12
C VAL A 18 25.23 -153.79 -12.00
N LYS A 19 24.93 -155.07 -11.67
CA LYS A 19 25.24 -156.33 -12.42
C LYS A 19 25.23 -157.54 -11.45
N LYS A 20 24.24 -158.43 -11.55
CA LYS A 20 24.25 -159.72 -12.30
C LYS A 20 25.14 -160.81 -11.69
N ARG A 21 24.48 -161.89 -11.22
CA ARG A 21 24.58 -163.27 -11.75
C ARG A 21 24.91 -164.36 -10.70
N ASP A 22 24.00 -165.33 -10.71
CA ASP A 22 24.07 -166.78 -10.44
C ASP A 22 24.23 -167.36 -9.02
N ARG A 23 23.14 -168.05 -8.65
CA ARG A 23 23.02 -169.40 -8.08
C ARG A 23 23.79 -169.70 -6.79
N ASN A 24 23.06 -170.02 -5.72
CA ASN A 24 22.79 -171.42 -5.36
C ASN A 24 21.81 -171.52 -4.20
N PHE A 25 20.95 -172.53 -4.30
CA PHE A 25 20.03 -173.01 -3.27
C PHE A 25 20.80 -173.52 -2.05
N LEU A 26 20.24 -173.27 -0.84
CA LEU A 26 20.67 -173.65 0.53
C LEU A 26 21.41 -172.56 1.35
N GLY A 27 20.70 -171.84 2.24
CA GLY A 27 21.33 -171.03 3.31
C GLY A 27 20.41 -170.15 4.19
N ILE A 28 19.13 -170.49 4.36
CA ILE A 28 18.07 -169.59 4.87
C ILE A 28 17.93 -169.50 6.42
N LEU A 29 18.83 -170.08 7.23
CA LEU A 29 18.58 -170.19 8.69
C LEU A 29 19.44 -169.36 9.66
N ASN A 30 20.27 -168.40 9.22
CA ASN A 30 21.18 -167.70 10.16
C ASN A 30 21.15 -166.14 10.18
N THR A 31 20.24 -165.45 9.47
CA THR A 31 20.23 -163.97 9.34
C THR A 31 19.16 -163.22 10.17
N SER A 32 18.35 -163.91 10.99
CA SER A 32 17.29 -163.27 11.80
C SER A 32 17.78 -162.61 13.09
N ALA A 33 19.00 -162.91 13.56
CA ALA A 33 19.49 -162.38 14.84
C ALA A 33 20.09 -160.96 14.75
N GLN A 34 20.61 -160.52 13.60
CA GLN A 34 21.27 -159.20 13.47
C GLN A 34 20.31 -158.03 13.23
N VAL A 35 19.07 -158.27 12.81
CA VAL A 35 18.07 -157.21 12.59
C VAL A 35 17.39 -156.78 13.90
N GLY A 36 17.32 -157.67 14.90
CA GLY A 36 16.66 -157.41 16.18
C GLY A 36 17.36 -156.35 17.06
N THR A 37 18.70 -156.32 17.07
CA THR A 37 19.47 -155.38 17.92
C THR A 37 19.50 -153.95 17.40
N LEU A 38 19.39 -153.73 16.09
CA LEU A 38 19.40 -152.38 15.50
C LEU A 38 18.13 -151.57 15.83
N ILE A 39 16.98 -152.24 15.95
CA ILE A 39 15.69 -151.59 16.21
C ILE A 39 15.64 -150.99 17.62
N VAL A 40 16.27 -151.63 18.61
CA VAL A 40 16.26 -151.17 20.01
C VAL A 40 17.08 -149.87 20.19
N VAL A 41 18.21 -149.73 19.49
CA VAL A 41 19.07 -148.53 19.59
C VAL A 41 18.40 -147.30 18.96
N VAL A 42 17.73 -147.47 17.81
CA VAL A 42 17.02 -146.36 17.13
C VAL A 42 15.82 -145.88 17.95
N LEU A 43 15.09 -146.81 18.59
CA LEU A 43 13.99 -146.45 19.49
C LEU A 43 14.51 -145.74 20.75
N GLY A 44 15.64 -146.17 21.32
CA GLY A 44 16.27 -145.50 22.46
C GLY A 44 16.62 -144.02 22.18
N TYR A 45 17.21 -143.72 21.01
CA TYR A 45 17.58 -142.35 20.62
C TYR A 45 16.37 -141.44 20.39
N LEU A 46 15.31 -141.95 19.75
CA LEU A 46 14.10 -141.18 19.48
C LEU A 46 13.30 -140.84 20.73
N PHE A 47 13.25 -141.74 21.72
CA PHE A 47 12.42 -141.54 22.91
C PHE A 47 13.11 -140.81 24.07
N THR A 48 14.45 -140.76 24.12
CA THR A 48 15.15 -140.14 25.28
C THR A 48 15.92 -138.87 24.95
N VAL A 49 16.62 -138.80 23.82
CA VAL A 49 17.53 -137.66 23.52
C VAL A 49 16.77 -136.48 22.90
N ARG A 50 15.83 -136.75 22.00
CA ARG A 50 15.08 -135.70 21.28
C ARG A 50 14.19 -134.84 22.19
N PRO A 51 13.46 -135.39 23.18
CA PRO A 51 12.64 -134.57 24.08
C PRO A 51 13.49 -133.64 24.96
N ALA A 52 14.65 -134.10 25.43
CA ALA A 52 15.53 -133.30 26.29
C ALA A 52 16.11 -132.07 25.59
N PHE A 53 16.55 -132.22 24.33
CA PHE A 53 17.03 -131.08 23.53
C PHE A 53 15.90 -130.13 23.11
N GLN A 54 14.70 -130.64 22.86
CA GLN A 54 13.55 -129.77 22.59
C GLN A 54 13.15 -128.92 23.80
N TYR A 55 13.33 -129.44 25.01
CA TYR A 55 13.03 -128.71 26.25
C TYR A 55 14.03 -127.56 26.52
N GLN A 56 15.33 -127.80 26.30
CA GLN A 56 16.35 -126.75 26.43
C GLN A 56 16.17 -125.62 25.41
N LEU A 57 15.86 -125.97 24.16
CA LEU A 57 15.65 -124.98 23.10
C LEU A 57 14.38 -124.15 23.32
N LEU A 58 13.37 -124.74 23.99
CA LEU A 58 12.18 -124.02 24.42
C LEU A 58 12.48 -123.06 25.57
N GLN A 59 13.28 -123.46 26.56
CA GLN A 59 13.68 -122.58 27.66
C GLN A 59 14.52 -121.39 27.18
N GLU A 60 15.46 -121.63 26.27
CA GLU A 60 16.30 -120.57 25.71
C GLU A 60 15.48 -119.59 24.87
N LYS A 61 14.54 -120.08 24.05
CA LYS A 61 13.61 -119.21 23.30
C LYS A 61 12.63 -118.47 24.20
N ASN A 62 12.16 -119.08 25.29
CA ASN A 62 11.25 -118.42 26.21
C ASN A 62 11.96 -117.32 27.00
N ALA A 63 13.20 -117.57 27.45
CA ALA A 63 14.04 -116.56 28.10
C ALA A 63 14.41 -115.40 27.15
N GLN A 64 14.70 -115.70 25.88
CA GLN A 64 14.99 -114.68 24.87
C GLN A 64 13.73 -113.86 24.53
N SER A 65 12.57 -114.50 24.44
CA SER A 65 11.29 -113.82 24.22
C SER A 65 10.91 -112.92 25.41
N GLU A 66 11.25 -113.29 26.64
CA GLU A 66 11.02 -112.44 27.82
C GLU A 66 11.96 -111.23 27.85
N LEU A 67 13.23 -111.42 27.50
CA LEU A 67 14.20 -110.33 27.36
C LEU A 67 13.80 -109.34 26.25
N ASP A 68 13.41 -109.85 25.09
CA ASP A 68 12.93 -109.02 23.98
C ASP A 68 11.64 -108.29 24.37
N ARG A 69 10.74 -108.93 25.12
CA ARG A 69 9.52 -108.29 25.62
C ARG A 69 9.84 -107.16 26.62
N ILE A 70 10.74 -107.39 27.57
CA ILE A 70 11.17 -106.36 28.53
C ILE A 70 11.83 -105.20 27.81
N LYS A 71 12.68 -105.48 26.82
CA LYS A 71 13.34 -104.44 26.02
C LYS A 71 12.34 -103.65 25.19
N LEU A 72 11.34 -104.32 24.62
CA LEU A 72 10.28 -103.65 23.88
C LEU A 72 9.36 -102.83 24.79
N GLU A 73 9.07 -103.30 26.01
CA GLU A 73 8.35 -102.54 27.04
C GLU A 73 9.13 -101.29 27.48
N ASP A 74 10.45 -101.40 27.66
CA ASP A 74 11.35 -100.28 27.99
C ASP A 74 11.45 -99.27 26.83
N ASP A 75 11.63 -99.74 25.59
CA ASP A 75 11.66 -98.89 24.39
C ASP A 75 10.30 -98.20 24.17
N LEU A 76 9.17 -98.88 24.44
CA LEU A 76 7.83 -98.28 24.38
C LEU A 76 7.62 -97.22 25.46
N LEU A 77 8.11 -97.44 26.69
CA LEU A 77 8.07 -96.45 27.75
C LEU A 77 8.92 -95.23 27.38
N LYS A 78 10.12 -95.44 26.84
CA LYS A 78 11.01 -94.36 26.42
C LYS A 78 10.43 -93.55 25.28
N ILE A 79 9.88 -94.20 24.24
CA ILE A 79 9.19 -93.54 23.13
C ILE A 79 7.94 -92.81 23.64
N GLY A 80 7.22 -93.37 24.61
CA GLY A 80 6.07 -92.72 25.25
C GLY A 80 6.47 -91.42 25.96
N VAL A 81 7.57 -91.43 26.72
CA VAL A 81 8.10 -90.23 27.38
C VAL A 81 8.62 -89.20 26.37
N GLU A 82 9.36 -89.62 25.34
CA GLU A 82 9.84 -88.72 24.28
C GLU A 82 8.67 -88.09 23.50
N TYR A 83 7.59 -88.84 23.27
CA TYR A 83 6.36 -88.33 22.65
C TYR A 83 5.63 -87.34 23.56
N GLU A 84 5.50 -87.61 24.86
CA GLU A 84 4.91 -86.66 25.81
C GLU A 84 5.71 -85.37 25.90
N VAL A 85 7.04 -85.45 25.99
CA VAL A 85 7.92 -84.26 25.99
C VAL A 85 7.77 -83.46 24.70
N ALA A 86 7.88 -84.11 23.53
CA ALA A 86 7.70 -83.44 22.24
C ALA A 86 6.29 -82.84 22.08
N SER A 87 5.25 -83.51 22.59
CA SER A 87 3.89 -83.00 22.61
C SER A 87 3.75 -81.75 23.49
N THR A 88 4.39 -81.72 24.66
CA THR A 88 4.37 -80.55 25.55
C THR A 88 5.15 -79.38 24.96
N GLU A 89 6.30 -79.63 24.33
CA GLU A 89 7.09 -78.59 23.65
C GLU A 89 6.33 -78.01 22.46
N LEU A 90 5.66 -78.83 21.66
CA LEU A 90 4.81 -78.36 20.55
C LEU A 90 3.64 -77.51 21.06
N MET A 91 2.95 -77.93 22.13
CA MET A 91 1.87 -77.13 22.74
C MET A 91 2.39 -75.77 23.25
N LEU A 92 3.56 -75.73 23.87
CA LEU A 92 4.16 -74.50 24.36
C LEU A 92 4.58 -73.58 23.20
N LEU A 93 5.12 -74.16 22.12
CA LEU A 93 5.50 -73.41 20.93
C LEU A 93 4.29 -72.84 20.20
N GLU A 94 3.20 -73.61 20.06
CA GLU A 94 1.92 -73.15 19.51
C GLU A 94 1.34 -72.02 20.37
N SER A 95 1.39 -72.14 21.70
CA SER A 95 0.95 -71.08 22.60
C SER A 95 1.78 -69.79 22.45
N ASN A 96 3.10 -69.90 22.31
CA ASN A 96 3.97 -68.74 22.11
C ASN A 96 3.77 -68.10 20.73
N LEU A 97 3.56 -68.91 19.68
CA LEU A 97 3.25 -68.40 18.35
C LEU A 97 1.91 -67.66 18.34
N ALA A 98 0.90 -68.17 19.03
CA ALA A 98 -0.38 -67.50 19.18
C ALA A 98 -0.24 -66.14 19.88
N LEU A 99 0.56 -66.06 20.95
CA LEU A 99 0.86 -64.80 21.65
C LEU A 99 1.60 -63.80 20.75
N ILE A 100 2.62 -64.25 20.00
CA ILE A 100 3.36 -63.38 19.08
C ILE A 100 2.46 -62.91 17.93
N GLU A 101 1.56 -63.77 17.43
CA GLU A 101 0.60 -63.39 16.39
C GLU A 101 -0.36 -62.31 16.90
N GLU A 102 -0.85 -62.44 18.14
CA GLU A 102 -1.69 -61.44 18.81
C GLU A 102 -0.95 -60.10 19.01
N GLU A 103 0.26 -60.11 19.57
CA GLU A 103 1.09 -58.89 19.74
C GLU A 103 1.42 -58.24 18.39
N SER A 104 1.71 -59.03 17.36
CA SER A 104 1.99 -58.52 16.03
C SER A 104 0.78 -57.82 15.42
N LYS A 105 -0.41 -58.37 15.64
CA LYS A 105 -1.67 -57.81 15.17
C LYS A 105 -1.96 -56.48 15.85
N GLU A 106 -1.78 -56.39 17.17
CA GLU A 106 -1.91 -55.13 17.91
C GLU A 106 -0.94 -54.06 17.38
N LEU A 107 0.31 -54.43 17.12
CA LEU A 107 1.29 -53.51 16.55
C LEU A 107 0.94 -53.04 15.13
N PHE A 108 0.36 -53.92 14.30
CA PHE A 108 -0.13 -53.54 12.98
C PHE A 108 -1.30 -52.55 13.08
N GLU A 109 -2.26 -52.79 13.98
CA GLU A 109 -3.39 -51.88 14.22
C GLU A 109 -2.92 -50.51 14.76
N ILE A 110 -1.96 -50.49 15.68
CA ILE A 110 -1.36 -49.24 16.18
C ILE A 110 -0.66 -48.49 15.05
N ARG A 111 0.13 -49.19 14.22
CA ARG A 111 0.83 -48.57 13.09
C ARG A 111 -0.16 -47.97 12.09
N GLU A 112 -1.22 -48.69 11.76
CA GLU A 112 -2.26 -48.21 10.83
C GLU A 112 -2.95 -46.96 11.39
N ASN A 113 -3.30 -46.96 12.68
CA ASN A 113 -3.88 -45.78 13.34
C ASN A 113 -2.91 -44.59 13.35
N LEU A 114 -1.64 -44.79 13.67
CA LEU A 114 -0.63 -43.72 13.64
C LEU A 114 -0.40 -43.19 12.21
N GLU A 115 -0.41 -44.06 11.20
CA GLU A 115 -0.27 -43.66 9.81
C GLU A 115 -1.48 -42.82 9.36
N TYR A 116 -2.67 -43.18 9.79
CA TYR A 116 -3.89 -42.38 9.60
C TYR A 116 -3.77 -41.01 10.27
N GLU A 117 -3.38 -40.94 11.55
CA GLU A 117 -3.20 -39.68 12.28
C GLU A 117 -2.12 -38.77 11.65
N VAL A 118 -1.00 -39.34 11.21
CA VAL A 118 0.08 -38.58 10.54
C VAL A 118 -0.42 -37.99 9.22
N ASN A 119 -1.20 -38.74 8.45
CA ASN A 119 -1.79 -38.23 7.21
C ASN A 119 -2.81 -37.12 7.50
N GLU A 120 -3.66 -37.29 8.51
CA GLU A 120 -4.62 -36.25 8.90
C GLU A 120 -3.93 -34.95 9.35
N VAL A 121 -2.87 -35.05 10.17
CA VAL A 121 -2.08 -33.89 10.61
C VAL A 121 -1.38 -33.22 9.44
N ARG A 122 -0.83 -34.00 8.49
CA ARG A 122 -0.22 -33.48 7.27
C ARG A 122 -1.22 -32.68 6.45
N ASP A 123 -2.42 -33.22 6.24
CA ASP A 123 -3.47 -32.56 5.46
C ASP A 123 -3.93 -31.26 6.12
N ARG A 124 -4.09 -31.27 7.46
CA ARG A 124 -4.42 -30.05 8.23
C ARG A 124 -3.32 -29.00 8.15
N LEU A 125 -2.04 -29.41 8.22
CA LEU A 125 -0.91 -28.49 8.10
C LEU A 125 -0.85 -27.86 6.71
N GLN A 126 -1.06 -28.65 5.65
CA GLN A 126 -1.11 -28.14 4.29
C GLN A 126 -2.27 -27.15 4.11
N TYR A 127 -3.45 -27.47 4.62
CA TYR A 127 -4.61 -26.57 4.59
C TYR A 127 -4.34 -25.24 5.31
N GLU A 128 -3.78 -25.27 6.52
CA GLU A 128 -3.44 -24.03 7.24
C GLU A 128 -2.33 -23.24 6.55
N GLN A 129 -1.39 -23.90 5.87
CA GLN A 129 -0.34 -23.24 5.10
C GLN A 129 -0.90 -22.56 3.84
N GLU A 130 -1.79 -23.22 3.10
CA GLU A 130 -2.51 -22.63 1.95
C GLU A 130 -3.36 -21.44 2.39
N LYS A 131 -4.08 -21.58 3.51
CA LYS A 131 -4.85 -20.49 4.12
C LYS A 131 -3.94 -19.33 4.54
N SER A 132 -2.83 -19.60 5.22
CA SER A 132 -1.85 -18.57 5.59
C SER A 132 -1.30 -17.82 4.36
N ASN A 133 -1.02 -18.53 3.27
CA ASN A 133 -0.56 -17.92 2.02
C ASN A 133 -1.65 -17.05 1.38
N SER A 134 -2.91 -17.50 1.40
CA SER A 134 -4.06 -16.71 0.93
C SER A 134 -4.20 -15.41 1.74
N LEU A 135 -4.17 -15.50 3.07
CA LEU A 135 -4.24 -14.33 3.94
C LEU A 135 -3.06 -13.37 3.71
N ALA A 136 -1.84 -13.90 3.53
CA ALA A 136 -0.67 -13.06 3.23
C ALA A 136 -0.83 -12.30 1.90
N SER A 137 -1.40 -12.95 0.88
CA SER A 137 -1.73 -12.32 -0.41
C SER A 137 -2.80 -11.23 -0.26
N GLU A 138 -3.86 -11.50 0.50
CA GLU A 138 -4.91 -10.51 0.79
C GLU A 138 -4.37 -9.29 1.55
N ILE A 139 -3.48 -9.49 2.52
CA ILE A 139 -2.80 -8.40 3.25
C ILE A 139 -1.91 -7.59 2.30
N ALA A 140 -1.12 -8.24 1.43
CA ALA A 140 -0.29 -7.55 0.45
C ALA A 140 -1.14 -6.69 -0.50
N LEU A 141 -2.29 -7.20 -0.93
CA LEU A 141 -3.22 -6.46 -1.79
C LEU A 141 -3.91 -5.30 -1.05
N ALA A 142 -4.28 -5.50 0.22
CA ALA A 142 -4.84 -4.44 1.05
C ALA A 142 -3.84 -3.30 1.29
N THR A 143 -2.58 -3.63 1.61
CA THR A 143 -1.52 -2.63 1.80
C THR A 143 -1.18 -1.87 0.50
N ALA A 144 -1.19 -2.54 -0.66
CA ALA A 144 -1.03 -1.87 -1.95
C ALA A 144 -2.16 -0.86 -2.23
N ARG A 145 -3.41 -1.23 -1.93
CA ARG A 145 -4.56 -0.31 -2.04
C ARG A 145 -4.46 0.86 -1.06
N GLU A 146 -4.00 0.61 0.17
CA GLU A 146 -3.79 1.65 1.16
C GLU A 146 -2.73 2.66 0.68
N MET A 147 -1.60 2.20 0.17
CA MET A 147 -0.57 3.07 -0.41
C MET A 147 -1.08 3.88 -1.61
N GLU A 148 -1.89 3.28 -2.49
CA GLU A 148 -2.53 4.00 -3.60
C GLU A 148 -3.47 5.11 -3.11
N MET A 149 -4.26 4.83 -2.07
CA MET A 149 -5.18 5.81 -1.49
C MET A 149 -4.44 6.95 -0.78
N LEU A 150 -3.34 6.66 -0.07
CA LEU A 150 -2.49 7.67 0.56
C LEU A 150 -1.85 8.60 -0.48
N GLU A 151 -1.39 8.06 -1.61
CA GLU A 151 -0.83 8.89 -2.68
C GLU A 151 -1.90 9.78 -3.33
N ARG A 152 -3.11 9.26 -3.52
CA ARG A 152 -4.25 10.08 -4.00
C ARG A 152 -4.59 11.20 -3.03
N LEU A 153 -4.60 10.92 -1.72
CA LEU A 153 -4.82 11.93 -0.70
C LEU A 153 -3.74 13.02 -0.75
N ARG A 154 -2.47 12.64 -0.89
CA ARG A 154 -1.36 13.59 -1.01
C ARG A 154 -1.53 14.53 -2.22
N VAL A 155 -1.95 14.01 -3.37
CA VAL A 155 -2.22 14.81 -4.56
C VAL A 155 -3.40 15.77 -4.34
N ILE A 156 -4.48 15.29 -3.73
CA ILE A 156 -5.66 16.12 -3.41
C ILE A 156 -5.28 17.22 -2.42
N GLU A 157 -4.51 16.92 -1.37
CA GLU A 157 -4.03 17.91 -0.42
C GLU A 157 -3.21 19.01 -1.10
N GLN A 158 -2.29 18.62 -1.99
CA GLN A 158 -1.50 19.58 -2.78
C GLN A 158 -2.38 20.46 -3.67
N GLN A 159 -3.39 19.87 -4.32
CA GLN A 159 -4.34 20.61 -5.13
C GLN A 159 -5.15 21.61 -4.28
N VAL A 160 -5.72 21.16 -3.16
CA VAL A 160 -6.51 22.01 -2.25
C VAL A 160 -5.66 23.17 -1.70
N VAL A 161 -4.39 22.93 -1.35
CA VAL A 161 -3.47 24.00 -0.93
C VAL A 161 -3.27 25.02 -2.05
N SER A 162 -3.00 24.57 -3.29
CA SER A 162 -2.81 25.46 -4.42
C SER A 162 -4.06 26.28 -4.77
N GLU A 163 -5.24 25.67 -4.70
CA GLU A 163 -6.53 26.32 -4.95
C GLU A 163 -6.86 27.33 -3.85
N ASN A 164 -6.55 27.03 -2.59
CA ASN A 164 -6.72 27.96 -1.48
C ASN A 164 -5.81 29.19 -1.63
N ILE A 165 -4.56 29.02 -2.07
CA ILE A 165 -3.65 30.14 -2.35
C ILE A 165 -4.20 31.01 -3.48
N ALA A 166 -4.66 30.40 -4.59
CA ALA A 166 -5.24 31.13 -5.71
C ALA A 166 -6.52 31.89 -5.30
N LEU A 167 -7.37 31.27 -4.48
CA LEU A 167 -8.58 31.88 -3.95
C LEU A 167 -8.25 33.07 -3.03
N GLU A 168 -7.25 32.93 -2.18
CA GLU A 168 -6.81 33.99 -1.27
C GLU A 168 -6.26 35.20 -2.06
N ASN A 169 -5.46 34.95 -3.10
CA ASN A 169 -4.97 35.99 -4.00
C ASN A 169 -6.13 36.72 -4.70
N ALA A 170 -7.10 35.97 -5.24
CA ALA A 170 -8.28 36.56 -5.87
C ALA A 170 -9.13 37.40 -4.89
N ARG A 171 -9.24 36.98 -3.63
CA ARG A 171 -9.93 37.76 -2.58
C ARG A 171 -9.20 39.07 -2.29
N TRP A 172 -7.87 39.05 -2.22
CA TRP A 172 -7.05 40.25 -2.05
C TRP A 172 -7.19 41.22 -3.23
N GLU A 173 -7.17 40.71 -4.47
CA GLU A 173 -7.39 41.54 -5.66
C GLU A 173 -8.75 42.24 -5.61
N LEU A 174 -9.82 41.49 -5.31
CA LEU A 174 -11.16 42.06 -5.16
C LEU A 174 -11.23 43.10 -4.04
N PHE A 175 -10.55 42.85 -2.92
CA PHE A 175 -10.51 43.80 -1.81
C PHE A 175 -9.83 45.11 -2.20
N ILE A 176 -8.69 45.05 -2.90
CA ILE A 176 -7.98 46.24 -3.39
C ILE A 176 -8.81 46.99 -4.44
N ILE A 177 -9.53 46.28 -5.32
CA ILE A 177 -10.45 46.89 -6.28
C ILE A 177 -11.56 47.66 -5.56
N ASP A 178 -12.16 47.09 -4.53
CA ASP A 178 -13.22 47.74 -3.76
C ASP A 178 -12.70 48.97 -3.00
N LEU A 179 -11.50 48.90 -2.42
CA LEU A 179 -10.83 50.07 -1.81
C LEU A 179 -10.61 51.19 -2.85
N ARG A 180 -10.11 50.85 -4.04
CA ARG A 180 -9.93 51.82 -5.15
C ARG A 180 -11.27 52.43 -5.56
N ARG A 181 -12.32 51.62 -5.68
CA ARG A 181 -13.67 52.06 -6.10
C ARG A 181 -14.32 52.97 -5.07
N SER A 182 -14.16 52.68 -3.77
CA SER A 182 -14.71 53.50 -2.69
C SER A 182 -14.27 54.96 -2.83
N TYR A 183 -12.98 55.19 -3.13
CA TYR A 183 -12.45 56.51 -3.41
C TYR A 183 -13.03 57.18 -4.66
N VAL A 184 -13.17 56.44 -5.78
CA VAL A 184 -13.65 57.05 -7.05
C VAL A 184 -14.98 57.76 -6.82
N SER A 185 -15.86 57.18 -6.00
CA SER A 185 -17.13 57.80 -5.62
C SER A 185 -17.00 59.09 -4.80
N GLU A 186 -15.98 59.23 -3.96
CA GLU A 186 -15.68 60.46 -3.22
C GLU A 186 -15.12 61.53 -4.17
N SER A 187 -14.20 61.12 -5.04
CA SER A 187 -13.43 62.03 -5.89
C SER A 187 -14.19 62.64 -7.05
N THR A 188 -15.15 61.92 -7.64
CA THR A 188 -15.98 62.47 -8.72
C THR A 188 -16.91 63.57 -8.20
N GLY A 189 -17.29 63.50 -6.93
CA GLY A 189 -17.97 64.59 -6.22
C GLY A 189 -17.07 65.82 -6.03
N THR A 190 -15.80 65.61 -5.69
CA THR A 190 -14.84 66.72 -5.44
C THR A 190 -14.30 67.35 -6.72
N PHE A 191 -14.01 66.57 -7.77
CA PHE A 191 -13.60 67.09 -9.08
C PHE A 191 -14.72 67.88 -9.77
N GLY A 192 -15.98 67.52 -9.52
CA GLY A 192 -17.12 68.31 -9.94
C GLY A 192 -17.23 69.65 -9.18
N MET A 193 -16.67 69.74 -7.97
CA MET A 193 -16.74 70.94 -7.12
C MET A 193 -15.70 72.02 -7.45
N PHE A 194 -14.50 71.68 -7.92
CA PHE A 194 -13.49 72.70 -8.27
C PHE A 194 -13.74 73.45 -9.58
N GLY A 195 -14.88 73.20 -10.22
CA GLY A 195 -15.47 74.16 -11.12
C GLY A 195 -14.76 74.27 -12.46
N SER A 196 -15.28 73.50 -13.43
CA SER A 196 -15.33 73.90 -14.83
C SER A 196 -16.14 75.19 -15.07
N SER A 197 -16.66 75.82 -14.01
CA SER A 197 -17.27 77.13 -14.02
C SER A 197 -16.19 78.19 -14.24
N PHE A 198 -16.00 78.57 -15.50
CA PHE A 198 -15.23 79.74 -15.96
C PHE A 198 -15.56 81.07 -15.25
N ASN A 199 -16.56 81.11 -14.35
CA ASN A 199 -17.04 82.28 -13.64
C ASN A 199 -16.57 82.40 -12.17
N VAL A 200 -15.79 81.46 -11.64
CA VAL A 200 -15.27 81.56 -10.26
C VAL A 200 -13.98 82.39 -10.25
N SER A 201 -13.93 83.40 -9.37
CA SER A 201 -12.74 84.23 -9.16
C SER A 201 -11.55 83.39 -8.71
N ILE A 202 -10.32 83.82 -9.03
CA ILE A 202 -9.12 83.05 -8.69
C ILE A 202 -8.97 82.87 -7.18
N SER A 203 -9.27 83.90 -6.37
CA SER A 203 -9.20 83.84 -4.91
C SER A 203 -10.18 82.84 -4.31
N THR A 204 -11.40 82.79 -4.86
CA THR A 204 -12.39 81.78 -4.45
C THR A 204 -11.88 80.38 -4.80
N TYR A 205 -11.37 80.18 -6.01
CA TYR A 205 -10.80 78.89 -6.42
C TYR A 205 -9.64 78.47 -5.51
N TYR A 206 -8.69 79.36 -5.19
CA TYR A 206 -7.58 79.04 -4.30
C TYR A 206 -8.01 78.78 -2.87
N ASN A 207 -8.96 79.55 -2.33
CA ASN A 207 -9.51 79.27 -1.01
C ASN A 207 -10.19 77.90 -0.97
N ASP A 208 -10.97 77.55 -1.99
CA ASP A 208 -11.64 76.25 -2.07
C ASP A 208 -10.62 75.10 -2.20
N ALA A 209 -9.63 75.24 -3.08
CA ALA A 209 -8.53 74.27 -3.26
C ALA A 209 -7.71 74.09 -1.98
N SER A 210 -7.42 75.19 -1.30
CA SER A 210 -6.71 75.24 -0.02
C SER A 210 -7.46 74.50 1.10
N ASN A 211 -8.78 74.71 1.21
CA ASN A 211 -9.63 74.10 2.24
C ASN A 211 -9.90 72.62 1.97
N SER A 212 -9.87 72.23 0.70
CA SER A 212 -10.19 70.88 0.24
C SER A 212 -8.94 70.10 -0.16
N TRP A 213 -7.74 70.56 0.25
CA TRP A 213 -6.49 69.91 -0.11
C TRP A 213 -6.47 68.45 0.39
N PRO A 214 -6.13 67.48 -0.46
CA PRO A 214 -6.30 66.06 -0.17
C PRO A 214 -5.40 65.62 0.97
N ASN A 215 -6.00 64.90 1.92
CA ASN A 215 -5.28 64.12 2.91
C ASN A 215 -5.44 62.64 2.55
N LEU A 216 -4.48 62.09 1.78
CA LEU A 216 -4.58 60.71 1.29
C LEU A 216 -4.61 59.69 2.42
N TYR A 217 -3.88 59.94 3.51
CA TYR A 217 -3.90 59.07 4.68
C TYR A 217 -5.32 58.91 5.25
N LEU A 218 -5.99 60.03 5.55
CA LEU A 218 -7.36 60.00 6.05
C LEU A 218 -8.35 59.48 5.00
N SER A 219 -8.17 59.82 3.73
CA SER A 219 -9.03 59.33 2.64
C SER A 219 -8.94 57.82 2.45
N ILE A 220 -7.75 57.24 2.52
CA ILE A 220 -7.58 55.78 2.45
C ILE A 220 -8.19 55.12 3.69
N LEU A 221 -7.98 55.66 4.90
CA LEU A 221 -8.61 55.12 6.12
C LEU A 221 -10.15 55.17 6.02
N SER A 222 -10.71 56.28 5.54
CA SER A 222 -12.15 56.39 5.26
C SER A 222 -12.62 55.34 4.25
N SER A 223 -11.83 55.09 3.20
CA SER A 223 -12.13 54.05 2.21
C SER A 223 -12.14 52.65 2.83
N ILE A 224 -11.20 52.36 3.73
CA ILE A 224 -11.15 51.09 4.49
C ILE A 224 -12.39 50.94 5.36
N ASP A 225 -12.73 51.97 6.14
CA ASP A 225 -13.89 51.95 7.04
C ASP A 225 -15.20 51.79 6.27
N LYS A 226 -15.32 52.45 5.10
CA LYS A 226 -16.49 52.33 4.23
C LYS A 226 -16.62 50.92 3.65
N VAL A 227 -15.53 50.34 3.13
CA VAL A 227 -15.56 48.95 2.62
C VAL A 227 -15.85 47.95 3.74
N GLU A 228 -15.39 48.21 4.97
CA GLU A 228 -15.72 47.39 6.14
C GLU A 228 -17.21 47.48 6.49
N GLN A 229 -17.81 48.67 6.40
CA GLN A 229 -19.22 48.92 6.72
C GLN A 229 -20.19 48.44 5.64
N GLU A 230 -19.81 48.49 4.36
CA GLU A 230 -20.66 48.05 3.23
C GLU A 230 -20.98 46.54 3.25
N GLY A 231 -20.31 45.75 4.11
CA GLY A 231 -20.61 44.35 4.40
C GLY A 231 -21.87 44.11 5.24
N ILE A 232 -23.02 44.71 4.86
CA ILE A 232 -24.28 44.59 5.58
C ILE A 232 -24.80 43.13 5.50
N GLY A 233 -24.57 42.35 6.57
CA GLY A 233 -24.97 40.94 6.70
C GLY A 233 -23.83 39.96 7.00
N GLY A 234 -22.59 40.44 6.99
CA GLY A 234 -21.36 39.66 7.21
C GLY A 234 -20.20 40.32 6.47
N SER A 235 -19.00 40.34 7.04
CA SER A 235 -17.86 41.00 6.39
C SER A 235 -17.53 40.27 5.08
N LYS A 236 -17.64 40.98 3.95
CA LYS A 236 -17.29 40.47 2.61
C LYS A 236 -15.85 39.96 2.56
N TYR A 237 -14.99 40.55 3.39
CA TYR A 237 -13.59 40.22 3.54
C TYR A 237 -13.28 39.84 5.01
N PRO A 238 -12.23 39.04 5.27
CA PRO A 238 -11.77 38.76 6.62
C PRO A 238 -11.34 40.03 7.36
N LYS A 239 -11.57 40.10 8.68
CA LYS A 239 -11.16 41.25 9.51
C LYS A 239 -9.65 41.54 9.44
N SER A 240 -8.85 40.47 9.33
CA SER A 240 -7.40 40.56 9.17
C SER A 240 -6.98 41.41 7.98
N TYR A 241 -7.77 41.46 6.91
CA TYR A 241 -7.43 42.27 5.73
C TYR A 241 -7.41 43.75 6.07
N PHE A 242 -8.43 44.22 6.79
CA PHE A 242 -8.55 45.61 7.19
C PHE A 242 -7.47 46.01 8.19
N GLU A 243 -7.17 45.15 9.16
CA GLU A 243 -6.10 45.38 10.14
C GLU A 243 -4.74 45.48 9.46
N GLU A 244 -4.48 44.60 8.49
CA GLU A 244 -3.22 44.60 7.76
C GLU A 244 -3.07 45.81 6.85
N VAL A 245 -4.12 46.20 6.12
CA VAL A 245 -4.05 47.42 5.31
C VAL A 245 -3.91 48.66 6.18
N ARG A 246 -4.58 48.75 7.34
CA ARG A 246 -4.37 49.88 8.28
C ARG A 246 -2.92 49.96 8.75
N SER A 247 -2.31 48.82 9.09
CA SER A 247 -0.89 48.73 9.44
C SER A 247 -0.01 49.17 8.28
N PHE A 248 -0.30 48.69 7.07
CA PHE A 248 0.43 49.05 5.86
C PHE A 248 0.33 50.56 5.54
N VAL A 249 -0.85 51.16 5.69
CA VAL A 249 -1.08 52.61 5.57
C VAL A 249 -0.24 53.38 6.60
N GLY A 250 -0.23 52.92 7.86
CA GLY A 250 0.56 53.52 8.93
C GLY A 250 2.08 53.49 8.65
N ASN A 251 2.58 52.38 8.15
CA ASN A 251 4.00 52.20 7.81
C ASN A 251 4.44 53.00 6.58
N ASN A 252 3.51 53.36 5.69
CA ASN A 252 3.80 54.08 4.45
C ASN A 252 3.21 55.50 4.43
N ILE A 253 3.01 56.12 5.61
CA ILE A 253 2.38 57.44 5.73
C ILE A 253 3.11 58.53 4.93
N ASP A 254 4.42 58.43 4.79
CA ASP A 254 5.23 59.43 4.08
C ASP A 254 4.94 59.43 2.57
N MET A 255 4.61 58.28 1.98
CA MET A 255 4.19 58.18 0.57
C MET A 255 2.82 58.82 0.34
N LEU A 256 2.01 58.94 1.40
CA LEU A 256 0.66 59.50 1.35
C LEU A 256 0.62 61.00 1.63
N ARG A 257 1.78 61.64 1.84
CA ARG A 257 1.85 63.09 2.04
C ARG A 257 1.74 63.83 0.71
N CYS A 258 0.77 64.73 0.65
CA CYS A 258 0.62 65.66 -0.45
C CYS A 258 1.15 67.02 -0.07
N GLU A 259 2.19 67.45 -0.79
CA GLU A 259 2.77 68.77 -0.60
C GLU A 259 1.72 69.81 -1.00
N ARG A 260 1.37 70.66 -0.05
CA ARG A 260 0.42 71.73 -0.27
C ARG A 260 1.14 72.90 -0.93
N PRO A 261 0.71 73.39 -2.10
CA PRO A 261 1.32 74.53 -2.72
C PRO A 261 1.11 75.78 -1.86
N ASP A 262 2.03 76.73 -1.99
CA ASP A 262 1.90 78.04 -1.35
C ASP A 262 0.89 78.88 -2.15
N PHE A 263 -0.39 78.70 -1.83
CA PHE A 263 -1.50 79.39 -2.50
C PHE A 263 -1.37 80.91 -2.46
N ASN A 264 -0.87 81.47 -1.36
CA ASN A 264 -0.68 82.91 -1.23
C ASN A 264 0.36 83.41 -2.24
N ARG A 265 1.49 82.70 -2.35
CA ARG A 265 2.53 83.05 -3.33
C ARG A 265 2.05 82.92 -4.77
N ILE A 266 1.25 81.88 -5.07
CA ILE A 266 0.67 81.70 -6.41
C ILE A 266 -0.30 82.84 -6.72
N GLU A 267 -1.15 83.22 -5.76
CA GLU A 267 -2.10 84.33 -5.87
C GLU A 267 -1.42 85.69 -6.05
N GLU A 268 -0.40 85.99 -5.25
CA GLU A 268 0.42 87.21 -5.40
C GLU A 268 1.02 87.31 -6.81
N ARG A 269 1.53 86.19 -7.34
CA ARG A 269 2.11 86.14 -8.68
C ARG A 269 1.04 86.35 -9.76
N TYR A 270 -0.15 85.76 -9.59
CA TYR A 270 -1.28 85.99 -10.48
C TYR A 270 -1.64 87.47 -10.58
N TYR A 271 -1.78 88.16 -9.44
CA TYR A 271 -2.14 89.59 -9.44
C TYR A 271 -1.03 90.47 -10.02
N SER A 272 0.24 90.13 -9.77
CA SER A 272 1.39 90.79 -10.40
C SER A 272 1.38 90.64 -11.92
N ASP A 273 1.08 89.44 -12.43
CA ASP A 273 1.01 89.18 -13.87
C ASP A 273 -0.22 89.87 -14.50
N LEU A 274 -1.34 89.92 -13.78
CA LEU A 274 -2.55 90.63 -14.22
C LEU A 274 -2.29 92.14 -14.38
N GLU A 275 -1.59 92.76 -13.43
CA GLU A 275 -1.20 94.18 -13.50
C GLU A 275 -0.27 94.44 -14.70
N SER A 276 0.66 93.51 -14.98
CA SER A 276 1.53 93.58 -16.16
C SER A 276 0.74 93.48 -17.47
N ILE A 277 -0.22 92.56 -17.55
CA ILE A 277 -1.13 92.42 -18.69
C ILE A 277 -1.94 93.70 -18.91
N GLU A 278 -2.49 94.28 -17.84
CA GLU A 278 -3.25 95.53 -17.92
C GLU A 278 -2.40 96.66 -18.51
N LYS A 279 -1.17 96.86 -18.00
CA LYS A 279 -0.23 97.85 -18.53
C LYS A 279 0.05 97.63 -20.02
N ASN A 280 0.37 96.40 -20.41
CA ASN A 280 0.67 96.06 -21.80
C ASN A 280 -0.52 96.30 -22.73
N ILE A 281 -1.75 95.97 -22.31
CA ILE A 281 -2.95 96.22 -23.12
C ILE A 281 -3.23 97.72 -23.25
N ILE A 282 -3.08 98.49 -22.17
CA ILE A 282 -3.24 99.96 -22.22
C ILE A 282 -2.24 100.56 -23.20
N ASP A 283 -0.97 100.13 -23.16
CA ASP A 283 0.06 100.61 -24.07
C ASP A 283 -0.21 100.18 -25.52
N GLU A 284 -0.60 98.92 -25.77
CA GLU A 284 -1.00 98.45 -27.11
C GLU A 284 -2.17 99.25 -27.70
N ILE A 285 -3.19 99.57 -26.90
CA ILE A 285 -4.33 100.35 -27.37
C ILE A 285 -3.91 101.81 -27.62
N ARG A 286 -3.10 102.42 -26.75
CA ARG A 286 -2.55 103.77 -26.97
C ARG A 286 -1.72 103.86 -28.23
N GLU A 287 -0.82 102.90 -28.48
CA GLU A 287 -0.03 102.84 -29.71
C GLU A 287 -0.92 102.72 -30.94
N LYS A 288 -1.96 101.86 -30.89
CA LYS A 288 -2.94 101.75 -31.98
C LYS A 288 -3.70 103.05 -32.21
N MET A 289 -4.02 103.80 -31.17
CA MET A 289 -4.65 105.13 -31.31
C MET A 289 -3.69 106.14 -31.95
N LEU A 290 -2.43 106.20 -31.50
CA LEU A 290 -1.42 107.11 -32.05
C LEU A 290 -1.07 106.80 -33.50
N ASN A 291 -1.04 105.52 -33.88
CA ASN A 291 -0.73 105.09 -35.25
C ASN A 291 -1.92 105.20 -36.21
N ASN A 292 -3.16 105.15 -35.73
CA ASN A 292 -4.37 105.30 -36.56
C ASN A 292 -4.75 106.76 -36.87
N ASP A 293 -3.99 107.75 -36.43
CA ASP A 293 -4.14 109.16 -36.88
C ASP A 293 -3.69 109.39 -38.34
N LEU A 294 -3.25 108.34 -39.06
CA LEU A 294 -2.78 108.45 -40.45
C LEU A 294 -3.67 107.81 -41.52
N GLU A 295 -4.73 107.05 -41.19
CA GLU A 295 -5.67 106.54 -42.19
C GLU A 295 -7.11 106.46 -41.67
N LEU A 296 -7.78 107.61 -41.71
CA LEU A 296 -9.21 107.79 -41.54
C LEU A 296 -9.98 107.16 -42.72
N ASP A 297 -10.12 105.83 -42.79
CA ASP A 297 -11.23 105.23 -43.57
C ASP A 297 -11.54 103.74 -43.32
N TYR A 298 -11.66 103.26 -42.08
CA TYR A 298 -12.48 102.06 -41.83
C TYR A 298 -13.16 102.12 -40.44
N MET A 299 -14.33 102.76 -40.41
CA MET A 299 -15.53 102.40 -39.61
C MET A 299 -15.48 102.54 -38.07
N ASN A 300 -16.11 103.62 -37.58
CA ASN A 300 -17.03 103.63 -36.41
C ASN A 300 -16.52 103.13 -35.04
N LEU A 301 -15.29 103.44 -34.62
CA LEU A 301 -14.76 103.03 -33.31
C LEU A 301 -14.36 104.17 -32.35
N PHE A 302 -14.78 105.41 -32.63
CA PHE A 302 -14.43 106.55 -31.79
C PHE A 302 -15.66 107.28 -31.24
N TYR A 303 -16.40 106.59 -30.37
CA TYR A 303 -16.98 107.24 -29.20
C TYR A 303 -16.10 106.91 -27.97
N PRO A 304 -15.97 107.80 -26.97
CA PRO A 304 -15.26 107.52 -25.71
C PRO A 304 -15.70 106.20 -25.04
N ASN A 305 -16.94 105.78 -25.28
CA ASN A 305 -17.51 104.52 -24.80
C ASN A 305 -16.90 103.25 -25.45
N ASP A 306 -16.18 103.37 -26.58
CA ASP A 306 -15.60 102.22 -27.29
C ASP A 306 -14.21 101.83 -26.75
N PHE A 307 -13.43 102.77 -26.20
CA PHE A 307 -12.15 102.45 -25.56
C PHE A 307 -12.35 101.58 -24.32
N GLU A 308 -13.24 102.00 -23.41
CA GLU A 308 -13.55 101.24 -22.19
C GLU A 308 -14.09 99.85 -22.52
N LYS A 309 -14.95 99.74 -23.54
CA LYS A 309 -15.52 98.47 -23.99
C LYS A 309 -14.46 97.55 -24.59
N ASN A 310 -13.56 98.08 -25.43
CA ASN A 310 -12.48 97.30 -26.04
C ASN A 310 -11.42 96.89 -25.01
N LEU A 311 -11.05 97.78 -24.09
CA LEU A 311 -10.16 97.49 -22.98
C LEU A 311 -10.77 96.40 -22.08
N SER A 312 -12.03 96.55 -21.67
CA SER A 312 -12.75 95.57 -20.85
C SER A 312 -12.82 94.20 -21.53
N TYR A 313 -13.10 94.15 -22.84
CA TYR A 313 -13.13 92.89 -23.59
C TYR A 313 -11.75 92.23 -23.69
N ALA A 314 -10.70 93.01 -24.04
CA ALA A 314 -9.34 92.51 -24.14
C ALA A 314 -8.81 92.03 -22.78
N MET A 315 -9.07 92.79 -21.71
CA MET A 315 -8.75 92.43 -20.32
C MET A 315 -9.44 91.13 -19.94
N LYS A 316 -10.75 91.00 -20.17
CA LYS A 316 -11.50 89.79 -19.82
C LYS A 316 -10.96 88.54 -20.52
N ILE A 317 -10.59 88.62 -21.81
CA ILE A 317 -9.99 87.47 -22.52
C ILE A 317 -8.65 87.08 -21.90
N LYS A 318 -7.80 88.06 -21.60
CA LYS A 318 -6.45 87.82 -21.08
C LYS A 318 -6.49 87.35 -19.62
N GLU A 319 -7.38 87.92 -18.80
CA GLU A 319 -7.67 87.48 -17.44
C GLU A 319 -8.20 86.04 -17.42
N MET A 320 -9.13 85.68 -18.31
CA MET A 320 -9.63 84.30 -18.42
C MET A 320 -8.49 83.33 -18.77
N ARG A 321 -7.60 83.71 -19.70
CA ARG A 321 -6.43 82.88 -20.05
C ARG A 321 -5.46 82.76 -18.88
N LEU A 322 -5.08 83.88 -18.26
CA LEU A 322 -4.19 83.89 -17.10
C LEU A 322 -4.76 83.05 -15.96
N SER A 323 -6.05 83.20 -15.67
CA SER A 323 -6.74 82.44 -14.62
C SER A 323 -6.74 80.95 -14.92
N ARG A 324 -6.88 80.55 -16.19
CA ARG A 324 -6.76 79.14 -16.59
C ARG A 324 -5.34 78.64 -16.37
N ASP A 325 -4.34 79.35 -16.87
CA ASP A 325 -2.93 78.93 -16.78
C ASP A 325 -2.48 78.81 -15.29
N TYR A 326 -3.00 79.67 -14.42
CA TYR A 326 -2.75 79.63 -12.98
C TYR A 326 -3.56 78.58 -12.20
N LYS A 327 -4.74 78.18 -12.72
CA LYS A 327 -5.49 77.01 -12.23
C LYS A 327 -4.77 75.72 -12.61
N GLU A 328 -4.24 75.64 -13.83
CA GLU A 328 -3.46 74.48 -14.31
C GLU A 328 -2.26 74.19 -13.39
N ILE A 329 -1.57 75.23 -12.87
CA ILE A 329 -0.50 75.03 -11.87
C ILE A 329 -1.02 74.30 -10.62
N VAL A 330 -2.14 74.71 -10.05
CA VAL A 330 -2.71 74.06 -8.86
C VAL A 330 -3.20 72.65 -9.18
N ASP A 331 -3.82 72.48 -10.34
CA ASP A 331 -4.28 71.18 -10.82
C ASP A 331 -3.11 70.20 -11.00
N GLU A 332 -1.93 70.64 -11.44
CA GLU A 332 -0.71 69.80 -11.51
C GLU A 332 -0.31 69.25 -10.14
N TYR A 333 -0.21 70.10 -9.10
CA TYR A 333 0.07 69.63 -7.73
C TYR A 333 -0.99 68.65 -7.22
N TRP A 334 -2.25 68.88 -7.59
CA TRP A 334 -3.35 68.00 -7.25
C TRP A 334 -3.22 66.64 -7.94
N TRP A 335 -2.94 66.61 -9.24
CA TRP A 335 -2.73 65.38 -10.01
C TRP A 335 -1.53 64.58 -9.50
N ASP A 336 -0.43 65.25 -9.16
CA ASP A 336 0.73 64.62 -8.55
C ASP A 336 0.37 63.94 -7.22
N CYS A 337 -0.39 64.62 -6.37
CA CYS A 337 -0.92 64.04 -5.15
C CYS A 337 -1.80 62.80 -5.43
N LEU A 338 -2.72 62.88 -6.39
CA LEU A 338 -3.59 61.74 -6.71
C LEU A 338 -2.82 60.53 -7.26
N THR A 339 -1.74 60.77 -7.99
CA THR A 339 -0.87 59.73 -8.52
C THR A 339 -0.22 58.95 -7.37
N LYS A 340 0.24 59.63 -6.31
CA LYS A 340 0.78 58.97 -5.11
C LYS A 340 -0.19 57.97 -4.48
N ARG A 341 -1.50 58.22 -4.54
CA ARG A 341 -2.49 57.25 -4.04
C ARG A 341 -2.57 56.00 -4.92
N ASN A 342 -2.53 56.17 -6.23
CA ASN A 342 -2.53 55.03 -7.16
C ASN A 342 -1.24 54.22 -6.98
N ASP A 343 -0.10 54.89 -6.81
CA ASP A 343 1.18 54.25 -6.50
C ASP A 343 1.12 53.47 -5.19
N PHE A 344 0.51 54.04 -4.15
CA PHE A 344 0.26 53.34 -2.89
C PHE A 344 -0.58 52.07 -3.08
N TYR A 345 -1.66 52.13 -3.86
CA TYR A 345 -2.47 50.94 -4.11
C TYR A 345 -1.78 49.89 -4.99
N ASN A 346 -0.85 50.30 -5.86
CA ASN A 346 -0.01 49.37 -6.61
C ASN A 346 1.00 48.71 -5.68
N LEU A 347 1.68 49.49 -4.83
CA LEU A 347 2.58 48.98 -3.81
C LEU A 347 1.88 47.99 -2.85
N LEU A 348 0.65 48.29 -2.44
CA LEU A 348 -0.15 47.39 -1.63
C LEU A 348 -0.44 46.07 -2.35
N ALA A 349 -0.79 46.11 -3.64
CA ALA A 349 -1.02 44.91 -4.44
C ALA A 349 0.28 44.08 -4.60
N ASP A 350 1.40 44.75 -4.88
CA ASP A 350 2.70 44.10 -5.07
C ASP A 350 3.24 43.47 -3.78
N SER A 351 2.93 44.06 -2.62
CA SER A 351 3.28 43.49 -1.31
C SER A 351 2.62 42.14 -1.04
N ARG A 352 1.54 41.82 -1.79
CA ARG A 352 0.81 40.55 -1.72
C ARG A 352 1.12 39.60 -2.87
N GLY A 353 1.36 40.12 -4.07
CA GLY A 353 1.76 39.29 -5.21
C GLY A 353 3.12 38.59 -5.03
N ASN A 354 3.96 39.09 -4.14
CA ASN A 354 5.31 38.57 -3.86
C ASN A 354 5.42 37.72 -2.57
N SER A 355 4.31 37.50 -1.86
CA SER A 355 4.22 36.62 -0.68
C SER A 355 3.52 35.32 -1.06
#